data_AF-A0A6F8YKE0-F1
#
_entry.id   AF-A0A6F8YKE0-F1
#
_cell.length_a   1.000
_cell.length_b   1.000
_cell.length_c   1.000
_cell.angle_alpha   90.00
_cell.angle_beta   90.00
_cell.angle_gamma   90.00
#
_symmetry.space_group_name_H-M   'P 1'
#
loop_
_entity.id
_entity.type
_entity.pdbx_description
1 polymer ?
#
loop_
_entity_poly.entity_id
_entity_poly.type
_entity_poly.pdbx_seq_one_letter_code
_entity_poly.pdbx_strand_id
1 'polypeptide(L)'
;MSGKPEYTPWLIPGFAMVNLVVFTVLWAGGTIGVALAGYGWQSPPFTLSVYFALLSGSADEVWPGVPPLATYGGAVALIPLVVAPVAMLAPW
;
A
#
# COMPACT_ATOMS: atom_id res chain seq x y z
N MET A 1 7.66 42.50 4.12
CA MET A 1 6.68 41.81 4.98
C MET A 1 6.88 40.32 4.77
N SER A 2 7.29 39.60 5.82
CA SER A 2 7.51 38.15 5.78
C SER A 2 6.15 37.44 5.67
N GLY A 3 5.81 36.95 4.48
CA GLY A 3 4.62 36.14 4.26
C GLY A 3 4.83 34.79 4.95
N LYS A 4 4.03 34.50 5.97
CA LYS A 4 4.06 33.19 6.63
C LYS A 4 3.87 32.11 5.55
N PRO A 5 4.66 31.02 5.53
CA PRO A 5 4.35 29.89 4.68
C PRO A 5 2.95 29.41 5.04
N GLU A 6 2.04 29.52 4.08
CA GLU A 6 0.66 29.08 4.20
C GLU A 6 0.69 27.55 4.25
N TYR A 7 0.86 26.99 5.45
CA TYR A 7 0.76 25.56 5.67
C TYR A 7 -0.64 25.13 5.28
N THR A 8 -0.76 24.53 4.11
CA THR A 8 -2.05 24.21 3.52
C THR A 8 -2.64 23.06 4.31
N PRO A 9 -3.74 23.26 5.09
CA PRO A 9 -4.19 22.27 6.07
C PRO A 9 -4.57 20.91 5.46
N TRP A 10 -4.83 20.88 4.16
CA TRP A 10 -5.15 19.67 3.41
C TRP A 10 -3.95 18.73 3.20
N LEU A 11 -2.71 19.18 3.42
CA LEU A 11 -1.54 18.31 3.27
C LEU A 11 -1.60 17.12 4.22
N ILE A 12 -2.01 17.33 5.46
CA ILE A 12 -2.11 16.26 6.47
C ILE A 12 -3.10 15.17 6.02
N PRO A 13 -4.39 15.47 5.72
CA PRO A 13 -5.32 14.44 5.27
C PRO A 13 -4.94 13.88 3.89
N GLY A 14 -4.36 14.69 3.00
CA GLY A 14 -3.86 14.21 1.71
C GLY A 14 -2.77 13.15 1.88
N PHE A 15 -1.77 13.41 2.72
CA PHE A 15 -0.73 12.44 3.05
C PHE A 15 -1.32 11.20 3.75
N ALA A 16 -2.24 11.36 4.69
CA ALA A 16 -2.88 10.23 5.35
C ALA A 16 -3.61 9.33 4.35
N MET A 17 -4.32 9.94 3.38
CA MET A 17 -5.05 9.22 2.35
C MET A 17 -4.12 8.48 1.39
N VAL A 18 -3.03 9.12 0.94
CA VAL A 18 -2.02 8.45 0.10
C VAL A 18 -1.41 7.26 0.83
N ASN A 19 -1.02 7.42 2.10
CA ASN A 19 -0.43 6.33 2.88
C ASN A 19 -1.42 5.19 3.13
N LEU A 20 -2.69 5.50 3.36
CA LEU A 20 -3.75 4.49 3.49
C LEU A 20 -3.92 3.69 2.20
N VAL A 21 -3.94 4.36 1.04
CA VAL A 21 -4.03 3.69 -0.27
C VAL A 21 -2.82 2.79 -0.50
N VAL A 22 -1.60 3.30 -0.28
CA VAL A 22 -0.37 2.52 -0.42
C VAL A 22 -0.41 1.30 0.49
N PHE A 23 -0.76 1.48 1.77
CA PHE A 23 -0.84 0.37 2.71
C PHE A 23 -1.88 -0.67 2.27
N THR A 24 -3.05 -0.22 1.84
CA THR A 24 -4.15 -1.09 1.41
C THR A 24 -3.74 -1.92 0.19
N VAL A 25 -3.07 -1.33 -0.80
CA VAL A 25 -2.57 -2.04 -1.98
C VAL A 25 -1.52 -3.08 -1.60
N LEU A 26 -0.55 -2.72 -0.76
CA LEU A 26 0.50 -3.64 -0.31
C LEU A 26 -0.08 -4.78 0.54
N TRP A 27 -0.97 -4.47 1.49
CA TRP A 27 -1.58 -5.43 2.40
C TRP A 27 -2.53 -6.38 1.67
N ALA A 28 -3.48 -5.84 0.90
CA ALA A 28 -4.47 -6.64 0.19
C ALA A 28 -3.82 -7.41 -0.96
N GLY A 29 -2.97 -6.76 -1.74
CA GLY A 29 -2.27 -7.38 -2.86
C GLY A 29 -1.32 -8.47 -2.40
N GLY A 30 -0.58 -8.25 -1.31
CA GLY A 30 0.25 -9.27 -0.69
C GLY A 30 -0.56 -10.47 -0.22
N THR A 31 -1.65 -10.24 0.53
CA THR A 31 -2.53 -11.31 1.04
C THR A 31 -3.15 -12.13 -0.10
N ILE A 32 -3.65 -11.46 -1.14
CA ILE A 32 -4.22 -12.11 -2.32
C ILE A 32 -3.14 -12.88 -3.09
N GLY A 33 -1.97 -12.29 -3.27
CA GLY A 33 -0.83 -12.93 -3.94
C GLY A 33 -0.36 -14.19 -3.23
N VAL A 34 -0.25 -14.14 -1.90
CA VAL A 34 0.08 -15.30 -1.04
C VAL A 34 -0.97 -16.40 -1.19
N ALA A 35 -2.25 -16.04 -1.12
CA ALA A 35 -3.36 -16.98 -1.26
C ALA A 35 -3.36 -17.66 -2.64
N LEU A 36 -3.16 -16.89 -3.71
CA LEU A 36 -3.09 -17.41 -5.08
C LEU A 36 -1.83 -18.24 -5.34
N ALA A 37 -0.72 -17.95 -4.66
CA ALA A 37 0.52 -18.71 -4.75
C ALA A 37 0.48 -20.06 -4.02
N GLY A 38 -0.63 -20.40 -3.36
CA GLY A 38 -0.84 -21.71 -2.72
C GLY A 38 -0.34 -21.81 -1.28
N TYR A 39 0.12 -20.70 -0.68
CA TYR A 39 0.51 -20.63 0.73
C TYR A 39 -0.69 -20.52 1.69
N GLY A 40 -1.90 -20.46 1.13
CA GLY A 40 -3.15 -20.36 1.87
C GLY A 40 -3.49 -18.91 2.24
N TRP A 41 -4.62 -18.75 2.93
CA TRP A 41 -5.05 -17.42 3.39
C TRP A 41 -4.25 -17.01 4.64
N GLN A 42 -3.25 -16.15 4.44
CA GLN A 42 -2.48 -15.55 5.52
C GLN A 42 -2.74 -14.04 5.54
N SER A 43 -3.77 -13.59 6.24
CA SER A 43 -4.06 -12.16 6.39
C SER A 43 -3.36 -11.62 7.64
N PRO A 44 -2.30 -10.81 7.50
CA PRO A 44 -1.64 -10.18 8.64
C PRO A 44 -2.55 -9.11 9.25
N PRO A 45 -2.38 -8.78 10.54
CA PRO A 45 -3.21 -7.78 11.19
C PRO A 45 -3.00 -6.40 10.55
N PHE A 46 -4.08 -5.61 10.44
CA PHE A 46 -4.03 -4.27 9.85
C PHE A 46 -3.46 -3.26 10.87
N THR A 47 -2.14 -3.25 11.02
CA THR A 47 -1.42 -2.44 12.02
C THR A 47 -0.34 -1.58 11.38
N LEU A 48 0.04 -0.50 12.07
CA LEU A 48 1.15 0.36 11.65
C LEU A 48 2.50 -0.37 11.58
N SER A 49 2.71 -1.37 12.43
CA SER A 49 3.93 -2.20 12.39
C SER A 49 4.05 -2.96 11.07
N VAL A 50 2.95 -3.57 10.60
CA VAL A 50 2.90 -4.25 9.31
C VAL A 50 3.09 -3.26 8.17
N TYR A 51 2.49 -2.07 8.25
CA TYR A 51 2.71 -1.02 7.25
C TYR A 51 4.19 -0.66 7.10
N PHE A 52 4.90 -0.41 8.21
CA PHE A 52 6.32 -0.10 8.16
C PHE A 52 7.16 -1.29 7.65
N ALA A 53 6.84 -2.52 8.06
CA ALA A 53 7.50 -3.71 7.56
C ALA A 53 7.35 -3.89 6.03
N LEU A 54 6.16 -3.59 5.49
CA LEU A 54 5.92 -3.67 4.05
C LEU A 54 6.69 -2.59 3.27
N LEU A 55 6.80 -1.38 3.83
CA LEU A 55 7.57 -0.29 3.24
C LEU A 55 9.08 -0.51 3.31
N SER A 56 9.58 -1.16 4.37
CA SER A 56 11.00 -1.47 4.52
C SER A 56 11.47 -2.64 3.66
N GLY A 57 10.56 -3.33 2.97
CA GLY A 57 10.89 -4.54 2.21
C GLY A 57 10.87 -5.82 3.05
N SER A 58 10.48 -5.75 4.33
CA SER A 58 10.46 -6.86 5.28
C SER A 58 9.21 -7.74 5.10
N ALA A 59 8.87 -8.10 3.86
CA ALA A 59 7.68 -8.92 3.58
C ALA A 59 7.74 -10.31 4.25
N ASP A 60 8.92 -10.86 4.50
CA ASP A 60 9.10 -12.14 5.21
C ASP A 60 8.72 -12.05 6.71
N GLU A 61 8.81 -10.87 7.33
CA GLU A 61 8.31 -10.66 8.70
C GLU A 61 6.76 -10.67 8.74
N VAL A 62 6.13 -10.31 7.62
CA VAL A 62 4.67 -10.23 7.49
C VAL A 62 4.08 -11.55 7.01
N TRP A 63 4.73 -12.20 6.05
CA TRP A 63 4.38 -13.51 5.49
C TRP A 63 5.59 -14.46 5.53
N PRO A 64 5.82 -15.13 6.68
CA PRO A 64 7.00 -15.96 6.87
C PRO A 64 7.05 -17.13 5.89
N GLY A 65 8.18 -17.27 5.18
CA GLY A 65 8.40 -18.38 4.25
C GLY A 65 7.69 -18.23 2.91
N VAL A 66 7.08 -17.08 2.64
CA VAL A 66 6.48 -16.76 1.34
C VAL A 66 7.49 -15.98 0.48
N PRO A 67 7.74 -16.38 -0.77
CA PRO A 67 8.63 -15.66 -1.67
C PRO A 67 8.18 -14.19 -1.85
N PRO A 68 9.11 -13.21 -1.82
CA PRO A 68 8.78 -11.80 -2.04
C PRO A 68 8.08 -11.53 -3.38
N LEU A 69 8.35 -12.36 -4.38
CA LEU A 69 7.71 -12.23 -5.69
C LEU A 69 6.20 -12.52 -5.62
N ALA A 70 5.77 -13.45 -4.77
CA ALA A 70 4.35 -13.77 -4.61
C ALA A 70 3.60 -12.64 -3.88
N THR A 71 4.21 -12.05 -2.86
CA THR A 71 3.63 -10.94 -2.09
C THR A 71 3.61 -9.64 -2.89
N TYR A 72 4.75 -9.19 -3.39
CA TYR A 72 4.83 -7.94 -4.17
C TYR A 72 4.22 -8.08 -5.56
N GLY A 73 4.22 -9.26 -6.17
CA GLY A 73 3.55 -9.49 -7.44
C GLY A 73 2.04 -9.25 -7.35
N GLY A 74 1.40 -9.71 -6.27
CA GLY A 74 -0.01 -9.42 -6.00
C GLY A 74 -0.28 -7.94 -5.75
N ALA A 75 0.61 -7.25 -5.03
CA ALA A 75 0.53 -5.80 -4.85
C ALA A 75 0.65 -5.02 -6.17
N VAL A 76 1.62 -5.37 -7.02
CA VAL A 76 1.83 -4.75 -8.33
C VAL A 76 0.60 -4.96 -9.22
N ALA A 77 -0.01 -6.14 -9.19
CA ALA A 77 -1.22 -6.44 -9.95
C ALA A 77 -2.43 -5.58 -9.55
N LEU A 78 -2.48 -5.05 -8.32
CA LEU A 78 -3.54 -4.14 -7.86
C LEU A 78 -3.30 -2.67 -8.21
N ILE A 79 -2.08 -2.28 -8.58
CA ILE A 79 -1.78 -0.87 -8.93
C ILE A 79 -2.68 -0.34 -10.06
N PRO A 80 -2.92 -1.06 -11.17
CA PRO A 80 -3.78 -0.57 -12.25
C PRO A 80 -5.21 -0.28 -11.79
N LEU A 81 -5.75 -1.09 -10.87
CA LEU A 81 -7.09 -0.93 -10.29
C LEU A 81 -7.21 0.38 -9.49
N VAL A 82 -6.13 0.85 -8.90
CA VAL A 82 -6.08 2.12 -8.15
C VAL A 82 -5.74 3.30 -9.07
N VAL A 83 -4.79 3.13 -9.98
CA VAL A 83 -4.31 4.21 -10.85
C VAL A 83 -5.33 4.56 -11.93
N ALA A 84 -6.05 3.59 -12.50
CA ALA A 84 -7.00 3.85 -13.59
C ALA A 84 -8.13 4.83 -13.18
N PRO A 85 -8.82 4.66 -12.03
CA PRO A 85 -9.79 5.65 -11.56
C PRO A 85 -9.19 7.05 -11.37
N VAL A 86 -7.97 7.13 -10.79
CA VAL A 86 -7.28 8.41 -10.57
C VAL A 86 -6.97 9.08 -11.90
N ALA A 87 -6.49 8.34 -12.89
CA ALA A 87 -6.22 8.85 -14.23
C ALA A 87 -7.49 9.30 -14.95
N MET A 88 -8.60 8.58 -14.80
CA MET A 88 -9.90 8.97 -15.39
C MET A 88 -10.47 10.24 -14.78
N LEU A 89 -10.24 10.48 -13.48
CA LEU A 89 -10.72 11.66 -12.75
C LEU A 89 -9.76 12.85 -12.86
N ALA A 90 -8.54 12.64 -13.38
CA ALA A 90 -7.59 13.72 -13.59
C ALA A 90 -8.12 14.66 -14.68
N PRO A 91 -8.08 15.99 -14.47
CA PRO A 91 -8.37 16.94 -15.53
C PRO A 91 -7.28 16.82 -16.61
N TRP A 92 -7.70 16.60 -17.86
CA TRP A 92 -6.84 16.51 -19.04
C TRP A 92 -6.79 17.85 -19.78
#